data_AF-A0A2E0D0E4-F1
#
_entry.id   AF-A0A2E0D0E4-F1
#
_cell.length_a   1.000
_cell.length_b   1.000
_cell.length_c   1.000
_cell.angle_alpha   90.00
_cell.angle_beta   90.00
_cell.angle_gamma   90.00
#
_symmetry.space_group_name_H-M   'P 1'
#
loop_
_entity.id
_entity.type
_entity.pdbx_description
1 polymer ?
#
loop_
_entity_poly.entity_id
_entity_poly.type
_entity_poly.pdbx_seq_one_letter_code
_entity_poly.pdbx_strand_id
1 'polypeptide(L)'
;MTKVIKLILLIFGLFFWSCEDESKELIIDDLWGQEINDPPEYYKAADVPNSQVDQVIEYYEIASTAWGNYGPLEFWIIGTDPSSAQQLDSLYCETRIEKDNVLTENDFQSCLNRGYNFIEYANQGGAGLNTQRNPNQEYSVFIVTLASKYPFPNESDYNVVTMHEYFHVYQHAHIFTLNDNERSNLMVRNPWWSEGGANYLSELLYSQQPGVSSNYLKERMRWKMNEKSDFIASGKRLEDIEYDEENNGARFAYDLGAWFIAYLINQVGIDNYRVNFYDDLNELGFEASFVENFGKSSGEFLDEFHAFLHLDIENQLEIIP
;
A
#
# COMPACT_ATOMS: atom_id res chain seq x y z
N MET A 1 14.22 -76.07 -50.01
CA MET A 1 14.97 -76.19 -48.74
C MET A 1 15.65 -74.86 -48.45
N THR A 2 15.49 -74.38 -47.22
CA THR A 2 16.40 -73.45 -46.51
C THR A 2 16.37 -71.94 -46.80
N LYS A 3 15.51 -71.27 -46.01
CA LYS A 3 15.66 -70.06 -45.17
C LYS A 3 16.90 -69.11 -45.28
N VAL A 4 16.57 -67.79 -45.37
CA VAL A 4 16.95 -66.58 -44.55
C VAL A 4 18.47 -66.29 -44.37
N ILE A 5 19.07 -65.10 -44.49
CA ILE A 5 18.91 -63.79 -43.78
C ILE A 5 19.70 -62.71 -44.57
N LYS A 6 19.11 -61.53 -44.81
CA LYS A 6 19.83 -60.31 -45.23
C LYS A 6 20.13 -59.48 -43.97
N LEU A 7 21.42 -59.30 -43.67
CA LEU A 7 21.91 -58.40 -42.63
C LEU A 7 22.01 -56.99 -43.22
N ILE A 8 21.26 -56.03 -42.67
CA ILE A 8 21.29 -54.62 -43.05
C ILE A 8 22.31 -53.91 -42.15
N LEU A 9 23.29 -53.26 -42.77
CA LEU A 9 24.29 -52.41 -42.13
C LEU A 9 23.61 -51.14 -41.59
N LEU A 10 23.79 -50.86 -40.29
CA LEU A 10 23.40 -49.60 -39.65
C LEU A 10 24.41 -48.50 -40.01
N ILE A 11 23.91 -47.42 -40.60
CA ILE A 11 24.66 -46.16 -40.80
C ILE A 11 24.31 -45.25 -39.62
N PHE A 12 25.31 -44.88 -38.82
CA PHE A 12 25.21 -43.85 -37.79
C PHE A 12 25.11 -42.48 -38.46
N GLY A 13 23.91 -41.87 -38.44
CA GLY A 13 23.71 -40.46 -38.76
C GLY A 13 23.89 -39.62 -37.50
N LEU A 14 24.92 -38.78 -37.48
CA LEU A 14 25.06 -37.69 -36.52
C LEU A 14 24.06 -36.60 -36.89
N PHE A 15 22.88 -36.62 -36.27
CA PHE A 15 21.98 -35.47 -36.25
C PHE A 15 22.51 -34.49 -35.20
N PHE A 16 23.08 -33.38 -35.67
CA PHE A 16 23.22 -32.19 -34.84
C PHE A 16 21.82 -31.65 -34.60
N TRP A 17 21.28 -31.96 -33.42
CA TRP A 17 20.11 -31.29 -32.88
C TRP A 17 20.60 -29.96 -32.33
N SER A 18 20.37 -28.86 -33.05
CA SER A 18 20.43 -27.55 -32.43
C SER A 18 19.22 -27.44 -31.51
N CYS A 19 19.44 -27.55 -30.21
CA CYS A 19 18.53 -26.92 -29.25
C CYS A 19 18.65 -25.42 -29.50
N GLU A 20 17.78 -24.87 -30.35
CA GLU A 20 17.31 -23.51 -30.13
C GLU A 20 16.57 -23.57 -28.80
N ASP A 21 17.27 -23.11 -27.75
CA ASP A 21 16.65 -22.75 -26.49
C ASP A 21 15.69 -21.61 -26.84
N GLU A 22 14.41 -21.92 -27.04
CA GLU A 22 13.35 -20.92 -26.98
C GLU A 22 13.33 -20.45 -25.52
N SER A 23 14.23 -19.53 -25.18
CA SER A 23 14.00 -18.60 -24.10
C SER A 23 12.72 -17.87 -24.49
N LYS A 24 11.58 -18.36 -24.01
CA LYS A 24 10.39 -17.53 -23.92
C LYS A 24 10.82 -16.33 -23.11
N GLU A 25 11.03 -15.20 -23.78
CA GLU A 25 10.80 -13.89 -23.18
C GLU A 25 9.40 -13.97 -22.58
N LEU A 26 9.34 -14.28 -21.30
CA LEU A 26 8.15 -14.12 -20.51
C LEU A 26 8.06 -12.62 -20.35
N ILE A 27 7.43 -11.96 -21.32
CA ILE A 27 6.93 -10.61 -21.12
C ILE A 27 5.91 -10.77 -19.99
N ILE A 28 6.36 -10.53 -18.77
CA ILE A 28 5.46 -10.27 -17.65
C ILE A 28 4.81 -8.96 -18.06
N ASP A 29 3.58 -9.01 -18.54
CA ASP A 29 2.80 -7.81 -18.81
C ASP A 29 2.85 -6.95 -17.53
N ASP A 30 3.27 -5.69 -17.64
CA ASP A 30 3.24 -4.76 -16.50
C ASP A 30 1.77 -4.50 -16.14
N LEU A 31 1.27 -5.24 -15.15
CA LEU A 31 -0.11 -5.16 -14.67
C LEU A 31 -0.32 -3.94 -13.75
N TRP A 32 0.70 -3.12 -13.52
CA TRP A 32 0.61 -1.97 -12.64
C TRP A 32 -0.50 -1.00 -13.06
N GLY A 33 -1.31 -0.60 -12.09
CA GLY A 33 -2.41 0.34 -12.31
C GLY A 33 -3.64 -0.25 -12.99
N GLN A 34 -3.67 -1.56 -13.22
CA GLN A 34 -4.83 -2.26 -13.75
C GLN A 34 -5.52 -3.05 -12.65
N GLU A 35 -6.86 -3.14 -12.73
CA GLU A 35 -7.58 -4.10 -11.92
C GLU A 35 -7.29 -5.52 -12.41
N ILE A 36 -6.91 -6.40 -11.48
CA ILE A 36 -6.57 -7.79 -11.74
C ILE A 36 -7.58 -8.74 -11.08
N ASN A 37 -7.63 -9.98 -11.56
CA ASN A 37 -8.44 -11.03 -10.94
C ASN A 37 -7.60 -11.93 -10.02
N ASP A 38 -6.28 -11.83 -10.09
CA ASP A 38 -5.40 -12.66 -9.28
C ASP A 38 -5.47 -12.24 -7.80
N PRO A 39 -5.53 -13.21 -6.87
CA PRO A 39 -5.48 -12.91 -5.46
C PRO A 39 -4.06 -12.49 -5.05
N PRO A 40 -3.90 -11.77 -3.92
CA PRO A 40 -2.60 -11.47 -3.37
C PRO A 40 -1.87 -12.76 -2.95
N GLU A 41 -0.55 -12.68 -2.90
CA GLU A 41 0.24 -13.71 -2.23
C GLU A 41 0.40 -13.39 -0.75
N TYR A 42 0.30 -14.40 0.10
CA TYR A 42 0.37 -14.24 1.56
C TYR A 42 1.56 -15.02 2.12
N TYR A 43 2.48 -14.28 2.74
CA TYR A 43 3.64 -14.79 3.45
C TYR A 43 3.47 -14.48 4.93
N LYS A 44 3.84 -15.42 5.81
CA LYS A 44 3.70 -15.23 7.25
C LYS A 44 4.88 -15.80 8.03
N ALA A 45 5.18 -15.18 9.16
CA ALA A 45 6.14 -15.72 10.12
C ALA A 45 5.57 -16.99 10.80
N ALA A 46 6.45 -17.85 11.29
CA ALA A 46 6.07 -19.15 11.85
C ALA A 46 5.16 -19.05 13.09
N ASP A 47 5.25 -17.96 13.85
CA ASP A 47 4.44 -17.65 15.03
C ASP A 47 3.10 -16.99 14.71
N VAL A 48 2.82 -16.67 13.44
CA VAL A 48 1.53 -16.13 13.00
C VAL A 48 0.53 -17.27 12.77
N PRO A 49 -0.62 -17.31 13.47
CA PRO A 49 -1.64 -18.33 13.25
C PRO A 49 -2.38 -18.10 11.93
N ASN A 50 -2.90 -19.17 11.31
CA ASN A 50 -3.67 -19.05 10.05
C ASN A 50 -4.91 -18.16 10.21
N SER A 51 -5.54 -18.13 11.40
CA SER A 51 -6.68 -17.26 11.66
C SER A 51 -6.37 -15.78 11.49
N GLN A 52 -5.12 -15.36 11.71
CA GLN A 52 -4.70 -13.98 11.45
C GLN A 52 -4.56 -13.73 9.95
N VAL A 53 -4.11 -14.72 9.17
CA VAL A 53 -4.06 -14.61 7.70
C VAL A 53 -5.48 -14.52 7.14
N ASP A 54 -6.39 -15.36 7.62
CA ASP A 54 -7.80 -15.35 7.23
C ASP A 54 -8.44 -13.97 7.52
N GLN A 55 -8.09 -13.34 8.66
CA GLN A 55 -8.50 -11.98 9.00
C GLN A 55 -7.93 -10.93 8.04
N VAL A 56 -6.64 -11.02 7.66
CA VAL A 56 -6.05 -10.11 6.66
C VAL A 56 -6.74 -10.26 5.30
N ILE A 57 -7.02 -11.50 4.87
CA ILE A 57 -7.75 -11.79 3.63
C ILE A 57 -9.14 -11.13 3.67
N GLU A 58 -9.90 -11.32 4.76
CA GLU A 58 -11.24 -10.75 4.89
C GLU A 58 -11.26 -9.22 4.70
N TYR A 59 -10.36 -8.50 5.37
CA TYR A 59 -10.34 -7.03 5.30
C TYR A 59 -9.71 -6.51 4.00
N TYR A 60 -8.78 -7.25 3.40
CA TYR A 60 -8.35 -6.99 2.03
C TYR A 60 -9.50 -7.16 1.03
N GLU A 61 -10.31 -8.22 1.13
CA GLU A 61 -11.44 -8.47 0.22
C GLU A 61 -12.50 -7.36 0.34
N ILE A 62 -12.77 -6.88 1.55
CA ILE A 62 -13.64 -5.72 1.79
C ILE A 62 -13.09 -4.47 1.06
N ALA A 63 -11.80 -4.17 1.25
CA ALA A 63 -11.17 -2.98 0.68
C ALA A 63 -11.04 -3.03 -0.85
N SER A 64 -10.59 -4.16 -1.41
CA SER A 64 -10.49 -4.39 -2.85
C SER A 64 -11.85 -4.39 -3.55
N THR A 65 -12.90 -4.90 -2.90
CA THR A 65 -14.27 -4.76 -3.41
C THR A 65 -14.73 -3.30 -3.46
N ALA A 66 -14.34 -2.50 -2.46
CA ALA A 66 -14.74 -1.09 -2.37
C ALA A 66 -13.96 -0.19 -3.34
N TRP A 67 -12.69 -0.47 -3.58
CA TRP A 67 -11.79 0.45 -4.29
C TRP A 67 -11.22 -0.10 -5.60
N GLY A 68 -11.49 -1.36 -5.94
CA GLY A 68 -10.89 -2.07 -7.09
C GLY A 68 -9.73 -2.95 -6.63
N ASN A 69 -9.50 -4.06 -7.34
CA ASN A 69 -8.44 -5.03 -7.01
C ASN A 69 -7.15 -4.76 -7.81
N TYR A 70 -6.12 -4.19 -7.18
CA TYR A 70 -4.87 -3.83 -7.85
C TYR A 70 -3.70 -4.72 -7.41
N GLY A 71 -2.85 -5.12 -8.35
CA GLY A 71 -1.64 -5.90 -8.08
C GLY A 71 -0.63 -5.86 -9.22
N PRO A 72 0.41 -6.72 -9.21
CA PRO A 72 0.65 -7.80 -8.25
C PRO A 72 0.80 -7.30 -6.81
N LEU A 73 0.22 -8.02 -5.85
CA LEU A 73 0.19 -7.64 -4.43
C LEU A 73 0.65 -8.79 -3.54
N GLU A 74 1.49 -8.47 -2.56
CA GLU A 74 1.97 -9.40 -1.55
C GLU A 74 1.71 -8.86 -0.14
N PHE A 75 1.19 -9.71 0.74
CA PHE A 75 1.10 -9.46 2.17
C PHE A 75 2.18 -10.23 2.91
N TRP A 76 2.97 -9.53 3.70
CA TRP A 76 4.01 -10.08 4.57
C TRP A 76 3.60 -9.86 6.03
N ILE A 77 3.10 -10.93 6.67
CA ILE A 77 2.48 -10.88 8.00
C ILE A 77 3.49 -11.35 9.04
N ILE A 78 3.84 -10.45 9.96
CA ILE A 78 4.97 -10.62 10.87
C ILE A 78 4.44 -10.79 12.28
N GLY A 79 4.86 -11.85 12.95
CA GLY A 79 4.48 -12.10 14.34
C GLY A 79 5.23 -11.22 15.33
N THR A 80 5.33 -11.70 16.56
CA THR A 80 6.04 -10.99 17.64
C THR A 80 7.34 -11.67 18.05
N ASP A 81 7.68 -12.83 17.47
CA ASP A 81 8.97 -13.50 17.65
C ASP A 81 10.01 -13.03 16.61
N PRO A 82 11.09 -12.33 17.03
CA PRO A 82 12.15 -11.89 16.14
C PRO A 82 12.84 -13.02 15.37
N SER A 83 12.91 -14.23 15.94
CA SER A 83 13.56 -15.38 15.28
C SER A 83 12.73 -15.91 14.11
N SER A 84 11.42 -15.92 14.28
CA SER A 84 10.46 -16.24 13.21
C SER A 84 10.45 -15.15 12.14
N ALA A 85 10.54 -13.89 12.54
CA ALA A 85 10.64 -12.76 11.63
C ALA A 85 11.93 -12.78 10.79
N GLN A 86 13.08 -13.13 11.39
CA GLN A 86 14.35 -13.29 10.66
C GLN A 86 14.29 -14.36 9.56
N GLN A 87 13.60 -15.48 9.82
CA GLN A 87 13.41 -16.53 8.82
C GLN A 87 12.52 -16.04 7.67
N LEU A 88 11.44 -15.33 7.99
CA LEU A 88 10.58 -14.70 6.99
C LEU A 88 11.35 -13.64 6.18
N ASP A 89 12.27 -12.90 6.80
CA ASP A 89 13.09 -11.88 6.14
C ASP A 89 14.04 -12.48 5.11
N SER A 90 14.59 -13.66 5.43
CA SER A 90 15.42 -14.42 4.48
C SER A 90 14.60 -14.89 3.29
N LEU A 91 13.39 -15.42 3.53
CA LEU A 91 12.46 -15.79 2.47
C LEU A 91 12.08 -14.58 1.60
N TYR A 92 11.84 -13.41 2.20
CA TYR A 92 11.58 -12.17 1.47
C TYR A 92 12.67 -11.85 0.46
N CYS A 93 13.94 -11.89 0.91
CA CYS A 93 15.07 -11.62 0.04
C CYS A 93 15.26 -12.68 -1.04
N GLU A 94 15.03 -13.96 -0.74
CA GLU A 94 14.98 -15.03 -1.75
C GLU A 94 13.89 -14.75 -2.79
N THR A 95 12.68 -14.38 -2.36
CA THR A 95 11.56 -14.05 -3.26
C THR A 95 11.86 -12.83 -4.13
N ARG A 96 12.55 -11.81 -3.61
CA ARG A 96 12.96 -10.65 -4.43
C ARG A 96 13.88 -11.09 -5.58
N ILE A 97 14.85 -11.95 -5.31
CA ILE A 97 15.79 -12.48 -6.30
C ILE A 97 15.09 -13.43 -7.29
N GLU A 98 14.14 -14.24 -6.81
CA GLU A 98 13.40 -15.17 -7.68
C GLU A 98 12.49 -14.45 -8.67
N LYS A 99 11.83 -13.37 -8.24
CA LYS A 99 10.82 -12.68 -9.06
C LYS A 99 11.36 -11.60 -9.98
N ASP A 100 12.57 -11.10 -9.72
CA ASP A 100 13.17 -10.02 -10.51
C ASP A 100 14.46 -10.51 -11.21
N ASN A 101 14.45 -10.53 -12.54
CA ASN A 101 15.58 -11.05 -13.33
C ASN A 101 16.86 -10.20 -13.20
N VAL A 102 16.76 -8.98 -12.68
CA VAL A 102 17.91 -8.09 -12.46
C VAL A 102 18.63 -8.45 -11.16
N LEU A 103 17.90 -8.94 -10.16
CA LEU A 103 18.45 -9.27 -8.85
C LEU A 103 19.15 -10.62 -8.87
N THR A 104 20.23 -10.72 -8.10
CA THR A 104 21.07 -11.91 -8.03
C THR A 104 21.37 -12.28 -6.58
N GLU A 105 21.99 -13.44 -6.37
CA GLU A 105 22.46 -13.86 -5.04
C GLU A 105 23.40 -12.84 -4.37
N ASN A 106 24.08 -11.99 -5.15
CA ASN A 106 24.92 -10.95 -4.59
C ASN A 106 24.12 -9.86 -3.85
N ASP A 107 22.84 -9.71 -4.18
CA ASP A 107 21.93 -8.70 -3.60
C ASP A 107 21.28 -9.17 -2.29
N PHE A 108 21.37 -10.48 -1.99
CA PHE A 108 20.75 -11.08 -0.82
C PHE A 108 21.20 -10.42 0.49
N GLN A 109 22.51 -10.21 0.66
CA GLN A 109 23.05 -9.59 1.87
C GLN A 109 22.66 -8.11 2.00
N SER A 110 22.59 -7.35 0.92
CA SER A 110 22.08 -5.98 0.96
C SER A 110 20.59 -5.94 1.31
N CYS A 111 19.80 -6.88 0.79
CA CYS A 111 18.37 -6.99 1.11
C CYS A 111 18.15 -7.28 2.61
N LEU A 112 18.91 -8.21 3.20
CA LEU A 112 18.81 -8.50 4.64
C LEU A 112 19.20 -7.29 5.52
N ASN A 113 20.13 -6.46 5.06
CA ASN A 113 20.62 -5.29 5.79
C ASN A 113 19.80 -4.00 5.49
N ARG A 114 18.66 -4.11 4.80
CA ARG A 114 17.77 -2.97 4.56
C ARG A 114 17.19 -2.44 5.88
N GLY A 115 16.90 -1.14 5.92
CA GLY A 115 16.13 -0.55 7.02
C GLY A 115 14.69 -1.05 7.01
N TYR A 116 14.01 -1.04 8.16
CA TYR A 116 12.65 -1.57 8.30
C TYR A 116 12.53 -3.04 7.85
N ASN A 117 13.54 -3.85 8.17
CA ASN A 117 13.47 -5.29 7.96
C ASN A 117 12.44 -5.94 8.92
N PHE A 118 12.16 -7.21 8.69
CA PHE A 118 11.08 -7.89 9.42
C PHE A 118 11.36 -8.08 10.91
N ILE A 119 12.64 -8.10 11.31
CA ILE A 119 13.03 -8.13 12.72
C ILE A 119 12.66 -6.81 13.41
N GLU A 120 12.81 -5.67 12.73
CA GLU A 120 12.36 -4.37 13.25
C GLU A 120 10.85 -4.34 13.42
N TYR A 121 10.07 -4.82 12.44
CA TYR A 121 8.61 -4.94 12.54
C TYR A 121 8.17 -5.84 13.72
N ALA A 122 8.81 -7.00 13.94
CA ALA A 122 8.50 -7.84 15.10
C ALA A 122 8.78 -7.14 16.43
N ASN A 123 9.82 -6.30 16.49
CA ASN A 123 10.23 -5.60 17.70
C ASN A 123 9.42 -4.32 17.96
N GLN A 124 9.11 -3.55 16.91
CA GLN A 124 8.56 -2.21 17.01
C GLN A 124 7.07 -2.16 16.68
N GLY A 125 6.59 -3.09 15.85
CA GLY A 125 5.22 -3.11 15.37
C GLY A 125 5.01 -2.28 14.12
N GLY A 126 3.75 -1.99 13.83
CA GLY A 126 3.33 -1.14 12.72
C GLY A 126 3.00 -1.89 11.43
N ALA A 127 2.74 -1.09 10.41
CA ALA A 127 2.39 -1.52 9.07
C ALA A 127 3.03 -0.59 8.05
N GLY A 128 3.06 -1.01 6.79
CA GLY A 128 3.47 -0.12 5.71
C GLY A 128 3.39 -0.77 4.35
N LEU A 129 3.18 0.07 3.34
CA LEU A 129 3.35 -0.26 1.94
C LEU A 129 4.78 0.02 1.48
N ASN A 130 5.38 -0.95 0.81
CA ASN A 130 6.54 -0.76 -0.04
C ASN A 130 6.14 -0.98 -1.51
N THR A 131 6.58 -0.09 -2.39
CA THR A 131 6.41 -0.24 -3.84
C THR A 131 7.74 -0.62 -4.46
N GLN A 132 7.81 -1.80 -5.08
CA GLN A 132 8.89 -2.12 -6.00
C GLN A 132 8.42 -1.63 -7.37
N ARG A 133 8.77 -0.39 -7.73
CA ARG A 133 8.51 0.17 -9.06
C ARG A 133 9.48 1.31 -9.35
N ASN A 134 10.59 0.96 -9.97
CA ASN A 134 11.70 1.87 -10.26
C ASN A 134 12.42 1.45 -11.55
N PRO A 135 13.33 2.27 -12.12
CA PRO A 135 13.94 1.98 -13.41
C PRO A 135 15.03 0.89 -13.36
N ASN A 136 15.36 0.37 -12.18
CA ASN A 136 16.45 -0.58 -11.98
C ASN A 136 15.96 -2.02 -11.71
N GLN A 137 14.65 -2.24 -11.74
CA GLN A 137 14.01 -3.51 -11.44
C GLN A 137 13.00 -3.83 -12.54
N GLU A 138 12.89 -5.10 -12.92
CA GLU A 138 11.96 -5.55 -13.95
C GLU A 138 10.61 -5.98 -13.37
N TYR A 139 10.55 -6.32 -12.08
CA TYR A 139 9.33 -6.77 -11.43
C TYR A 139 8.68 -5.65 -10.62
N SER A 140 7.49 -5.23 -11.06
CA SER A 140 6.66 -4.27 -10.33
C SER A 140 5.70 -4.98 -9.37
N VAL A 141 5.72 -4.61 -8.08
CA VAL A 141 4.86 -5.23 -7.05
C VAL A 141 4.56 -4.29 -5.90
N PHE A 142 3.35 -4.41 -5.36
CA PHE A 142 2.95 -3.83 -4.08
C PHE A 142 3.24 -4.81 -2.95
N ILE A 143 3.90 -4.35 -1.90
CA ILE A 143 4.30 -5.17 -0.76
C ILE A 143 3.74 -4.53 0.51
N VAL A 144 2.68 -5.11 1.05
CA VAL A 144 2.11 -4.68 2.32
C VAL A 144 2.74 -5.51 3.44
N THR A 145 3.37 -4.85 4.40
CA THR A 145 3.91 -5.49 5.61
C THR A 145 3.01 -5.17 6.80
N LEU A 146 2.58 -6.20 7.54
CA LEU A 146 1.72 -6.05 8.72
C LEU A 146 2.36 -6.75 9.92
N ALA A 147 2.71 -6.02 10.97
CA ALA A 147 3.16 -6.63 12.22
C ALA A 147 1.98 -6.92 13.16
N SER A 148 2.03 -8.05 13.87
CA SER A 148 1.09 -8.44 14.93
C SER A 148 1.28 -7.63 16.22
N LYS A 149 1.86 -6.43 16.14
CA LYS A 149 2.18 -5.56 17.26
C LYS A 149 1.88 -4.12 16.85
N TYR A 150 1.08 -3.43 17.66
CA TYR A 150 0.71 -2.01 17.47
C TYR A 150 0.21 -1.70 16.04
N PRO A 151 -1.01 -2.12 15.68
CA PRO A 151 -2.01 -2.78 16.53
C PRO A 151 -1.84 -4.30 16.67
N PHE A 152 -2.44 -4.91 17.69
CA PHE A 152 -2.53 -6.36 17.83
C PHE A 152 -3.72 -6.93 17.03
N PRO A 153 -3.66 -8.18 16.50
CA PRO A 153 -4.72 -8.76 15.68
C PRO A 153 -6.10 -8.88 16.37
N ASN A 154 -6.14 -8.87 17.69
CA ASN A 154 -7.39 -8.91 18.46
C ASN A 154 -8.02 -7.52 18.66
N GLU A 155 -7.42 -6.45 18.12
CA GLU A 155 -7.94 -5.09 18.13
C GLU A 155 -8.59 -4.79 16.77
N SER A 156 -9.69 -4.02 16.78
CA SER A 156 -10.32 -3.54 15.54
C SER A 156 -9.36 -2.74 14.67
N ASP A 157 -8.40 -2.06 15.29
CA ASP A 157 -7.42 -1.22 14.61
C ASP A 157 -6.55 -2.03 13.65
N TYR A 158 -6.33 -3.33 13.89
CA TYR A 158 -5.62 -4.22 12.96
C TYR A 158 -6.36 -4.39 11.63
N ASN A 159 -7.70 -4.43 11.70
CA ASN A 159 -8.56 -4.53 10.53
C ASN A 159 -8.56 -3.21 9.73
N VAL A 160 -8.69 -2.08 10.44
CA VAL A 160 -8.63 -0.75 9.84
C VAL A 160 -7.27 -0.53 9.18
N VAL A 161 -6.17 -0.88 9.85
CA VAL A 161 -4.80 -0.77 9.30
C VAL A 161 -4.62 -1.66 8.06
N THR A 162 -5.19 -2.86 8.04
CA THR A 162 -5.15 -3.71 6.82
C THR A 162 -5.78 -3.00 5.63
N MET A 163 -6.93 -2.35 5.82
CA MET A 163 -7.57 -1.56 4.77
C MET A 163 -6.82 -0.25 4.47
N HIS A 164 -6.21 0.39 5.48
CA HIS A 164 -5.39 1.59 5.32
C HIS A 164 -4.22 1.32 4.37
N GLU A 165 -3.45 0.25 4.60
CA GLU A 165 -2.33 -0.11 3.72
C GLU A 165 -2.79 -0.47 2.31
N TYR A 166 -3.96 -1.12 2.19
CA TYR A 166 -4.54 -1.37 0.88
C TYR A 166 -5.00 -0.08 0.18
N PHE A 167 -5.42 0.95 0.92
CA PHE A 167 -5.71 2.25 0.30
C PHE A 167 -4.44 2.89 -0.26
N HIS A 168 -3.28 2.69 0.36
CA HIS A 168 -2.01 3.10 -0.27
C HIS A 168 -1.73 2.33 -1.56
N VAL A 169 -2.08 1.03 -1.65
CA VAL A 169 -2.01 0.27 -2.92
C VAL A 169 -2.88 0.96 -3.97
N TYR A 170 -4.12 1.31 -3.63
CA TYR A 170 -5.02 2.07 -4.51
C TYR A 170 -4.38 3.38 -4.99
N GLN A 171 -3.86 4.20 -4.08
CA GLN A 171 -3.24 5.48 -4.41
C GLN A 171 -2.05 5.30 -5.36
N HIS A 172 -1.16 4.35 -5.08
CA HIS A 172 0.04 4.12 -5.88
C HIS A 172 -0.24 3.41 -7.21
N ALA A 173 -1.28 2.59 -7.30
CA ALA A 173 -1.72 1.98 -8.55
C ALA A 173 -2.04 3.04 -9.62
N HIS A 174 -2.56 4.20 -9.21
CA HIS A 174 -2.84 5.31 -10.11
C HIS A 174 -1.61 6.19 -10.41
N ILE A 175 -0.37 5.72 -10.13
CA ILE A 175 0.86 6.47 -10.44
C ILE A 175 1.83 5.61 -11.25
N PHE A 176 1.97 5.93 -12.54
CA PHE A 176 2.63 5.04 -13.50
C PHE A 176 4.13 5.26 -13.66
N THR A 177 4.64 6.43 -13.28
CA THR A 177 6.07 6.74 -13.40
C THR A 177 6.92 5.68 -12.67
N LEU A 178 8.13 5.43 -13.19
CA LEU A 178 9.17 4.65 -12.51
C LEU A 178 10.09 5.56 -11.66
N ASN A 179 9.97 6.88 -11.79
CA ASN A 179 10.83 7.81 -11.09
C ASN A 179 10.29 8.09 -9.68
N ASP A 180 11.03 7.68 -8.65
CA ASP A 180 10.61 7.86 -7.24
C ASP A 180 10.35 9.32 -6.89
N ASN A 181 11.17 10.25 -7.40
CA ASN A 181 11.00 11.67 -7.11
C ASN A 181 9.72 12.25 -7.74
N GLU A 182 9.37 11.79 -8.95
CA GLU A 182 8.11 12.14 -9.60
C GLU A 182 6.92 11.51 -8.85
N ARG A 183 7.02 10.23 -8.48
CA ARG A 183 6.00 9.54 -7.67
C ARG A 183 5.72 10.28 -6.36
N SER A 184 6.76 10.65 -5.61
CA SER A 184 6.62 11.41 -4.36
C SER A 184 6.01 12.80 -4.57
N ASN A 185 6.19 13.42 -5.74
CA ASN A 185 5.56 14.70 -6.04
C ASN A 185 4.07 14.53 -6.39
N LEU A 186 3.70 13.45 -7.08
CA LEU A 186 2.31 13.13 -7.41
C LEU A 186 1.49 12.74 -6.17
N MET A 187 2.13 12.16 -5.15
CA MET A 187 1.49 11.84 -3.87
C MET A 187 1.44 13.02 -2.89
N VAL A 188 2.17 14.10 -3.18
CA VAL A 188 2.65 15.08 -2.18
C VAL A 188 3.55 14.42 -1.14
N ARG A 189 4.73 15.00 -0.90
CA ARG A 189 5.75 14.40 -0.02
C ARG A 189 5.33 14.35 1.44
N ASN A 190 4.51 15.33 1.84
CA ASN A 190 4.09 15.48 3.22
C ASN A 190 2.83 14.64 3.47
N PRO A 191 2.66 14.07 4.68
CA PRO A 191 1.76 12.93 4.90
C PRO A 191 0.27 13.28 4.83
N TRP A 192 -0.08 14.56 4.90
CA TRP A 192 -1.46 15.01 5.07
C TRP A 192 -2.42 14.53 3.98
N TRP A 193 -1.92 14.30 2.75
CA TRP A 193 -2.71 13.79 1.63
C TRP A 193 -2.76 12.26 1.63
N SER A 194 -1.61 11.60 1.56
CA SER A 194 -1.50 10.14 1.47
C SER A 194 -2.08 9.45 2.70
N GLU A 195 -1.54 9.75 3.88
CA GLU A 195 -1.92 9.18 5.18
C GLU A 195 -3.30 9.67 5.60
N GLY A 196 -3.60 10.95 5.35
CA GLY A 196 -4.94 11.49 5.61
C GLY A 196 -6.01 10.73 4.83
N GLY A 197 -5.73 10.45 3.56
CA GLY A 197 -6.59 9.67 2.68
C GLY A 197 -6.81 8.26 3.18
N ALA A 198 -5.71 7.54 3.44
CA ALA A 198 -5.75 6.17 3.92
C ALA A 198 -6.43 6.04 5.28
N ASN A 199 -6.19 6.98 6.21
CA ASN A 199 -6.87 7.00 7.50
C ASN A 199 -8.37 7.23 7.37
N TYR A 200 -8.80 8.25 6.62
CA TYR A 200 -10.23 8.57 6.56
C TYR A 200 -11.02 7.49 5.81
N LEU A 201 -10.51 7.02 4.66
CA LEU A 201 -11.21 6.05 3.81
C LEU A 201 -11.29 4.67 4.48
N SER A 202 -10.24 4.23 5.18
CA SER A 202 -10.28 2.96 5.92
C SER A 202 -11.25 3.01 7.12
N GLU A 203 -11.23 4.10 7.91
CA GLU A 203 -12.16 4.30 9.03
C GLU A 203 -13.62 4.42 8.54
N LEU A 204 -13.86 5.13 7.44
CA LEU A 204 -15.18 5.25 6.81
C LEU A 204 -15.67 3.88 6.33
N LEU A 205 -14.85 3.13 5.59
CA LEU A 205 -15.21 1.81 5.10
C LEU A 205 -15.47 0.83 6.25
N TYR A 206 -14.63 0.84 7.29
CA TYR A 206 -14.84 0.02 8.49
C TYR A 206 -16.16 0.35 9.18
N SER A 207 -16.51 1.64 9.29
CA SER A 207 -17.75 2.09 9.92
C SER A 207 -19.03 1.55 9.28
N GLN A 208 -18.95 1.14 8.00
CA GLN A 208 -20.06 0.62 7.22
C GLN A 208 -20.21 -0.92 7.32
N GLN A 209 -19.31 -1.60 8.03
CA GLN A 209 -19.32 -3.06 8.14
C GLN A 209 -20.36 -3.56 9.15
N PRO A 210 -20.92 -4.77 8.93
CA PRO A 210 -21.91 -5.35 9.83
C PRO A 210 -21.40 -5.46 11.28
N GLY A 211 -22.21 -5.01 12.23
CA GLY A 211 -21.88 -5.09 13.66
C GLY A 211 -21.03 -3.93 14.18
N VAL A 212 -20.55 -3.04 13.31
CA VAL A 212 -19.90 -1.79 13.72
C VAL A 212 -20.97 -0.77 14.13
N SER A 213 -20.69 -0.04 15.22
CA SER A 213 -21.60 0.99 15.75
C SER A 213 -21.82 2.09 14.71
N SER A 214 -23.06 2.56 14.54
CA SER A 214 -23.36 3.72 13.69
C SER A 214 -22.68 5.02 14.15
N ASN A 215 -22.21 5.08 15.41
CA ASN A 215 -21.47 6.21 15.94
C ASN A 215 -19.94 6.06 15.80
N TYR A 216 -19.45 4.90 15.34
CA TYR A 216 -18.01 4.58 15.32
C TYR A 216 -17.19 5.68 14.64
N LEU A 217 -17.54 6.06 13.41
CA LEU A 217 -16.77 7.06 12.66
C LEU A 217 -16.74 8.41 13.37
N LYS A 218 -17.86 8.86 13.94
CA LYS A 218 -17.93 10.11 14.72
C LYS A 218 -17.07 10.05 15.98
N GLU A 219 -17.04 8.91 16.67
CA GLU A 219 -16.19 8.70 17.84
C GLU A 219 -14.70 8.71 17.48
N ARG A 220 -14.33 8.04 16.38
CA ARG A 220 -12.96 8.01 15.86
C ARG A 220 -12.48 9.38 15.41
N MET A 221 -13.28 10.08 14.61
CA MET A 221 -12.97 11.43 14.15
C MET A 221 -12.91 12.42 15.34
N ARG A 222 -13.81 12.31 16.32
CA ARG A 222 -13.72 13.09 17.57
C ARG A 222 -12.40 12.84 18.30
N TRP A 223 -11.97 11.59 18.42
CA TRP A 223 -10.70 11.25 19.05
C TRP A 223 -9.49 11.87 18.33
N LYS A 224 -9.46 11.80 16.99
CA LYS A 224 -8.42 12.44 16.16
C LYS A 224 -8.33 13.96 16.37
N MET A 225 -9.47 14.61 16.68
CA MET A 225 -9.50 16.06 16.96
C MET A 225 -8.88 16.44 18.31
N ASN A 226 -8.51 15.48 19.18
CA ASN A 226 -7.79 15.77 20.42
C ASN A 226 -6.44 16.46 20.16
N GLU A 227 -5.83 16.19 19.01
CA GLU A 227 -4.56 16.76 18.58
C GLU A 227 -4.65 18.23 18.16
N LYS A 228 -5.88 18.75 17.94
CA LYS A 228 -6.13 20.10 17.42
C LYS A 228 -5.45 21.20 18.24
N SER A 229 -5.56 21.15 19.57
CA SER A 229 -5.07 22.23 20.42
C SER A 229 -3.55 22.37 20.34
N ASP A 230 -2.85 21.24 20.35
CA ASP A 230 -1.39 21.19 20.25
C ASP A 230 -0.93 21.60 18.84
N PHE A 231 -1.65 21.17 17.80
CA PHE A 231 -1.39 21.60 16.43
C PHE A 231 -1.53 23.13 16.26
N ILE A 232 -2.64 23.72 16.72
CA ILE A 232 -2.83 25.19 16.65
C ILE A 232 -1.75 25.92 17.46
N ALA A 233 -1.38 25.40 18.64
CA ALA A 233 -0.33 25.99 19.47
C ALA A 233 1.06 25.92 18.81
N SER A 234 1.31 24.92 17.96
CA SER A 234 2.56 24.81 17.21
C SER A 234 2.75 25.93 16.19
N GLY A 235 1.65 26.55 15.72
CA GLY A 235 1.67 27.58 14.68
C GLY A 235 2.07 27.08 13.29
N LYS A 236 2.20 25.76 13.11
CA LYS A 236 2.50 25.13 11.82
C LYS A 236 1.26 25.04 10.94
N ARG A 237 1.50 24.86 9.65
CA ARG A 237 0.48 24.47 8.69
C ARG A 237 0.49 22.97 8.48
N LEU A 238 -0.64 22.40 8.06
CA LEU A 238 -0.81 20.95 7.95
C LEU A 238 0.07 20.38 6.83
N GLU A 239 0.14 21.12 5.73
CA GLU A 239 0.91 20.79 4.55
C GLU A 239 2.43 20.95 4.72
N ASP A 240 2.88 21.56 5.82
CA ASP A 240 4.30 21.75 6.14
C ASP A 240 4.85 20.63 7.06
N ILE A 241 4.00 19.71 7.52
CA ILE A 241 4.42 18.63 8.43
C ILE A 241 5.10 17.52 7.65
N GLU A 242 6.33 17.16 8.03
CA GLU A 242 7.11 16.11 7.38
C GLU A 242 6.95 14.75 8.10
N TYR A 243 7.34 13.65 7.46
CA TYR A 243 7.24 12.29 8.03
C TYR A 243 8.15 12.07 9.25
N ASP A 244 9.32 12.70 9.29
CA ASP A 244 10.34 12.59 10.34
C ASP A 244 10.27 13.72 11.36
N GLU A 245 9.13 14.41 11.42
CA GLU A 245 8.89 15.53 12.31
C GLU A 245 9.17 15.18 13.78
N GLU A 246 9.95 16.05 14.45
CA GLU A 246 10.39 15.82 15.82
C GLU A 246 9.21 15.68 16.80
N ASN A 247 9.43 14.98 17.92
CA ASN A 247 8.46 14.80 18.99
C ASN A 247 7.13 14.16 18.52
N ASN A 248 7.19 13.27 17.52
CA ASN A 248 6.04 12.63 16.89
C ASN A 248 5.05 13.62 16.25
N GLY A 249 5.53 14.78 15.77
CA GLY A 249 4.68 15.78 15.13
C GLY A 249 3.97 15.28 13.87
N ALA A 250 4.50 14.23 13.23
CA ALA A 250 3.86 13.57 12.10
C ALA A 250 2.42 13.14 12.40
N ARG A 251 2.09 12.78 13.65
CA ARG A 251 0.73 12.39 14.07
C ARG A 251 -0.33 13.43 13.69
N PHE A 252 0.03 14.71 13.67
CA PHE A 252 -0.87 15.78 13.24
C PHE A 252 -1.26 15.61 11.76
N ALA A 253 -0.33 15.26 10.89
CA ALA A 253 -0.61 15.01 9.48
C ALA A 253 -1.52 13.79 9.29
N TYR A 254 -1.39 12.76 10.12
CA TYR A 254 -2.24 11.58 10.07
C TYR A 254 -3.67 11.90 10.53
N ASP A 255 -3.82 12.50 11.70
CA ASP A 255 -5.13 12.73 12.33
C ASP A 255 -5.87 13.92 11.74
N LEU A 256 -5.18 15.05 11.55
CA LEU A 256 -5.78 16.23 10.94
C LEU A 256 -5.79 16.14 9.40
N GLY A 257 -4.91 15.34 8.79
CA GLY A 257 -5.06 14.95 7.39
C GLY A 257 -6.35 14.15 7.15
N ALA A 258 -6.68 13.20 8.03
CA ALA A 258 -7.96 12.48 7.93
C ALA A 258 -9.16 13.44 8.02
N TRP A 259 -9.09 14.44 8.91
CA TRP A 259 -10.11 15.49 8.99
C TRP A 259 -10.15 16.40 7.76
N PHE A 260 -8.99 16.73 7.19
CA PHE A 260 -8.92 17.49 5.95
C PHE A 260 -9.58 16.74 4.80
N ILE A 261 -9.30 15.44 4.64
CA ILE A 261 -9.92 14.61 3.61
C ILE A 261 -11.44 14.47 3.83
N ALA A 262 -11.89 14.31 5.08
CA ALA A 262 -13.31 14.32 5.42
C ALA A 262 -13.98 15.66 5.04
N TYR A 263 -13.32 16.78 5.35
CA TYR A 263 -13.76 18.12 4.98
C TYR A 263 -13.87 18.29 3.47
N LEU A 264 -12.81 17.92 2.73
CA LEU A 264 -12.77 17.98 1.28
C LEU A 264 -13.91 17.16 0.66
N ILE A 265 -14.04 15.88 1.05
CA ILE A 265 -15.10 14.98 0.56
C ILE A 265 -16.49 15.52 0.85
N ASN A 266 -16.72 16.15 2.01
CA ASN A 266 -18.01 16.78 2.29
C ASN A 266 -18.32 17.97 1.36
N GLN A 267 -17.31 18.67 0.84
CA GLN A 267 -17.51 19.77 -0.11
C GLN A 267 -17.68 19.27 -1.55
N VAL A 268 -16.89 18.29 -1.96
CA VAL A 268 -16.75 17.91 -3.39
C VAL A 268 -17.31 16.54 -3.72
N GLY A 269 -17.62 15.70 -2.73
CA GLY A 269 -18.07 14.32 -2.92
C GLY A 269 -16.93 13.33 -3.04
N ILE A 270 -17.19 12.08 -2.60
CA ILE A 270 -16.16 11.03 -2.51
C ILE A 270 -15.62 10.59 -3.86
N ASP A 271 -16.44 10.58 -4.91
CA ASP A 271 -16.00 10.12 -6.24
C ASP A 271 -15.07 11.13 -6.91
N ASN A 272 -15.26 12.44 -6.68
CA ASN A 272 -14.30 13.45 -7.14
C ASN A 272 -12.93 13.24 -6.48
N TYR A 273 -12.92 12.95 -5.17
CA TYR A 273 -11.67 12.70 -4.43
C TYR A 273 -11.00 11.39 -4.83
N ARG A 274 -11.76 10.30 -4.85
CA ARG A 274 -11.23 8.95 -4.98
C ARG A 274 -11.01 8.57 -6.44
N VAL A 275 -11.91 8.92 -7.35
CA VAL A 275 -11.86 8.47 -8.74
C VAL A 275 -11.30 9.56 -9.64
N ASN A 276 -12.04 10.66 -9.81
CA ASN A 276 -11.73 11.63 -10.85
C ASN A 276 -10.35 12.29 -10.66
N PHE A 277 -9.97 12.63 -9.41
CA PHE A 277 -8.64 13.14 -9.11
C PHE A 277 -7.51 12.17 -9.52
N TYR A 278 -7.66 10.88 -9.25
CA TYR A 278 -6.62 9.89 -9.55
C TYR A 278 -6.58 9.54 -11.04
N ASP A 279 -7.73 9.59 -11.74
CA ASP A 279 -7.81 9.42 -13.20
C ASP A 279 -6.99 10.50 -13.94
N ASP A 280 -7.06 11.75 -13.47
CA ASP A 280 -6.34 12.87 -14.09
C ASP A 280 -4.88 13.03 -13.58
N LEU A 281 -4.50 12.31 -12.51
CA LEU A 281 -3.26 12.57 -11.77
C LEU A 281 -1.99 12.42 -12.62
N ASN A 282 -1.92 11.39 -13.48
CA ASN A 282 -0.75 11.15 -14.32
C ASN A 282 -0.61 12.21 -15.42
N GLU A 283 -1.72 12.75 -15.93
CA GLU A 283 -1.70 13.75 -17.02
C GLU A 283 -1.44 15.15 -16.50
N LEU A 284 -2.14 15.54 -15.41
CA LEU A 284 -2.15 16.91 -14.91
C LEU A 284 -1.10 17.13 -13.79
N GLY A 285 -0.72 16.07 -13.07
CA GLY A 285 0.01 16.19 -11.82
C GLY A 285 -0.89 16.65 -10.67
N PHE A 286 -0.34 16.64 -9.44
CA PHE A 286 -1.13 16.83 -8.21
C PHE A 286 -1.99 18.09 -8.22
N GLU A 287 -1.38 19.28 -8.32
CA GLU A 287 -2.10 20.54 -8.12
C GLU A 287 -3.12 20.83 -9.24
N ALA A 288 -2.77 20.51 -10.50
CA ALA A 288 -3.70 20.74 -11.60
C ALA A 288 -4.85 19.72 -11.58
N SER A 289 -4.61 18.45 -11.22
CA SER A 289 -5.70 17.49 -10.97
C SER A 289 -6.58 17.92 -9.80
N PHE A 290 -5.97 18.42 -8.72
CA PHE A 290 -6.66 18.95 -7.56
C PHE A 290 -7.62 20.09 -7.95
N VAL A 291 -7.14 21.07 -8.71
CA VAL A 291 -7.97 22.20 -9.18
C VAL A 291 -9.07 21.73 -10.13
N GLU A 292 -8.77 20.85 -11.08
CA GLU A 292 -9.75 20.35 -12.06
C GLU A 292 -10.91 19.65 -11.35
N ASN A 293 -10.61 18.83 -10.35
CA ASN A 293 -11.59 17.96 -9.70
C ASN A 293 -12.29 18.60 -8.49
N PHE A 294 -11.67 19.58 -7.83
CA PHE A 294 -12.20 20.21 -6.61
C PHE A 294 -12.57 21.69 -6.79
N GLY A 295 -12.21 22.29 -7.92
CA GLY A 295 -12.59 23.66 -8.29
C GLY A 295 -11.82 24.78 -7.58
N LYS A 296 -10.85 24.45 -6.72
CA LYS A 296 -9.93 25.39 -6.03
C LYS A 296 -8.57 24.73 -5.84
N SER A 297 -7.56 25.53 -5.57
CA SER A 297 -6.22 25.00 -5.24
C SER A 297 -6.20 24.26 -3.91
N SER A 298 -5.20 23.38 -3.73
CA SER A 298 -4.98 22.67 -2.47
C SER A 298 -4.74 23.65 -1.31
N GLY A 299 -3.98 24.72 -1.57
CA GLY A 299 -3.71 25.80 -0.62
C GLY A 299 -4.97 26.52 -0.16
N GLU A 300 -5.91 26.83 -1.07
CA GLU A 300 -7.18 27.46 -0.71
C GLU A 300 -8.04 26.54 0.17
N PHE A 301 -8.11 25.25 -0.15
CA PHE A 301 -8.82 24.29 0.71
C PHE A 301 -8.17 24.11 2.08
N LEU A 302 -6.84 24.12 2.15
CA LEU A 302 -6.09 24.05 3.42
C LEU A 302 -6.34 25.30 4.28
N ASP A 303 -6.40 26.48 3.68
CA ASP A 303 -6.78 27.72 4.39
C ASP A 303 -8.21 27.64 4.94
N GLU A 304 -9.16 27.17 4.14
CA GLU A 304 -10.54 26.95 4.57
C GLU A 304 -10.64 25.90 5.69
N PHE A 305 -9.84 24.84 5.60
CA PHE A 305 -9.76 23.81 6.63
C PHE A 305 -9.16 24.34 7.93
N HIS A 306 -8.12 25.17 7.89
CA HIS A 306 -7.58 25.80 9.10
C HIS A 306 -8.61 26.72 9.76
N ALA A 307 -9.44 27.42 8.97
CA ALA A 307 -10.58 28.15 9.52
C ALA A 307 -11.62 27.20 10.14
N PHE A 308 -11.91 26.07 9.51
CA PHE A 308 -12.81 25.03 10.03
C PHE A 308 -12.32 24.43 11.36
N LEU A 309 -11.01 24.35 11.60
CA LEU A 309 -10.46 23.87 12.88
C LEU A 309 -10.92 24.74 14.07
N HIS A 310 -11.22 26.02 13.86
CA HIS A 310 -11.68 26.92 14.92
C HIS A 310 -13.14 26.73 15.34
N LEU A 311 -13.92 25.90 14.65
CA LEU A 311 -15.25 25.51 15.08
C LEU A 311 -15.18 24.62 16.35
N ASP A 312 -16.27 24.59 17.11
CA ASP A 312 -16.44 23.57 18.16
C ASP A 312 -16.65 22.19 17.55
N ILE A 313 -16.33 21.16 18.32
CA ILE A 313 -16.31 19.78 17.86
C ILE A 313 -17.69 19.28 17.38
N GLU A 314 -18.80 19.79 17.93
CA GLU A 314 -20.13 19.34 17.50
C GLU A 314 -20.43 19.83 16.08
N ASN A 315 -20.13 21.10 15.79
CA ASN A 315 -20.23 21.66 14.44
C ASN A 315 -19.27 20.97 13.46
N GLN A 316 -18.08 20.58 13.91
CA GLN A 316 -17.13 19.85 13.07
C GLN A 316 -17.66 18.46 12.71
N LEU A 317 -18.32 17.77 13.62
CA LEU A 317 -18.85 16.42 13.41
C LEU A 317 -20.10 16.37 12.52
N GLU A 318 -20.71 17.52 12.18
CA GLU A 318 -21.86 17.56 11.26
C GLU A 318 -21.50 17.09 9.84
N ILE A 319 -20.23 17.20 9.44
CA ILE A 319 -19.74 16.74 8.12
C ILE A 319 -19.50 15.23 8.06
N ILE A 320 -19.48 14.56 9.22
CA ILE A 320 -19.23 13.12 9.30
C ILE A 320 -20.58 12.40 9.12
N PRO A 321 -20.70 11.44 8.18
CA PRO A 321 -21.96 10.79 7.84
C PRO A 321 -22.63 10.05 9.01
#